data_AF-A0A835EEL7-F1
#
_entry.id   AF-A0A835EEL7-F1
#
_cell.length_a   1.000
_cell.length_b   1.000
_cell.length_c   1.000
_cell.angle_alpha   90.00
_cell.angle_beta   90.00
_cell.angle_gamma   90.00
#
_symmetry.space_group_name_H-M   'P 1'
#
loop_
_entity.id
_entity.type
_entity.pdbx_description
1 polymer ?
#
loop_
_entity_poly.entity_id
_entity_poly.type
_entity_poly.pdbx_seq_one_letter_code
_entity_poly.pdbx_strand_id
1 'polypeptide(L)'
;MSVNRCYDLEYLPVVNNMPSIQKLHLTRCPQVMHLSNAGYHTAMKELAIESCDRLSSLKELRGLVSLTKLKVTCCSDLVLLPDMDSYYSLGLLIIQHCPLLRSLPKGGLPVSLKVFVLTGCHQALEEQFQQKEGADWNKVAALPGCMTCTDESSEHWGNGDSGMNFKNATNWRI
;
A
#
# COMPACT_ATOMS: atom_id res chain seq x y z
N MET A 1 16.26 3.22 -2.51
CA MET A 1 16.74 1.84 -2.35
C MET A 1 15.68 0.91 -2.90
N SER A 2 16.07 -0.11 -3.64
CA SER A 2 15.15 -1.12 -4.14
C SER A 2 15.70 -2.49 -3.75
N VAL A 3 14.88 -3.28 -3.07
CA VAL A 3 15.18 -4.64 -2.64
C VAL A 3 14.32 -5.55 -3.49
N ASN A 4 14.96 -6.38 -4.32
CA ASN A 4 14.30 -7.16 -5.34
C ASN A 4 14.71 -8.61 -5.26
N ARG A 5 13.76 -9.54 -5.47
CA ARG A 5 14.05 -10.98 -5.61
C ARG A 5 14.80 -11.56 -4.41
N CYS A 6 14.40 -11.17 -3.21
CA CYS A 6 14.96 -11.72 -1.98
C CYS A 6 14.19 -12.99 -1.60
N TYR A 7 14.72 -14.13 -2.03
CA TYR A 7 14.10 -15.44 -1.82
C TYR A 7 14.50 -16.10 -0.50
N ASP A 8 15.51 -15.58 0.20
CA ASP A 8 15.97 -16.11 1.49
C ASP A 8 15.73 -15.12 2.64
N LEU A 9 15.21 -13.92 2.34
CA LEU A 9 15.07 -12.85 3.30
C LEU A 9 13.72 -12.93 4.01
N GLU A 10 13.72 -13.49 5.21
CA GLU A 10 12.51 -13.59 6.04
C GLU A 10 12.10 -12.25 6.69
N TYR A 11 13.07 -11.36 6.88
CA TYR A 11 12.91 -10.07 7.55
C TYR A 11 13.61 -8.97 6.76
N LEU A 12 12.95 -7.84 6.58
CA LEU A 12 13.60 -6.71 5.92
C LEU A 12 14.69 -6.09 6.79
N PRO A 13 15.88 -5.74 6.25
CA PRO A 13 16.92 -5.07 7.02
C PRO A 13 16.41 -3.77 7.63
N VAL A 14 16.87 -3.49 8.85
CA VAL A 14 16.33 -2.47 9.73
C VAL A 14 16.38 -1.09 9.08
N VAL A 15 15.21 -0.61 8.65
CA VAL A 15 15.05 0.68 7.94
C VAL A 15 15.35 1.88 8.84
N ASN A 16 15.33 1.69 10.16
CA ASN A 16 15.58 2.74 11.15
C ASN A 16 17.02 3.29 11.12
N ASN A 17 17.99 2.54 10.58
CA ASN A 17 19.40 2.93 10.58
C ASN A 17 19.84 3.58 9.27
N MET A 18 18.89 3.96 8.42
CA MET A 18 19.13 4.57 7.11
C MET A 18 18.51 5.96 7.02
N PRO A 19 18.93 6.94 7.84
CA PRO A 19 18.23 8.24 8.00
C PRO A 19 18.11 9.07 6.72
N SER A 20 18.85 8.75 5.66
CA SER A 20 18.79 9.44 4.37
C SER A 20 17.86 8.77 3.35
N ILE A 21 17.29 7.60 3.65
CA ILE A 21 16.48 6.87 2.67
C ILE A 21 15.13 7.56 2.44
N GLN A 22 14.93 8.07 1.23
CA GLN A 22 13.67 8.73 0.86
C GLN A 22 12.69 7.79 0.16
N LYS A 23 13.20 6.78 -0.54
CA LYS A 23 12.39 5.86 -1.34
C LYS A 23 12.83 4.43 -1.08
N LEU A 24 11.88 3.56 -0.74
CA LEU A 24 12.11 2.13 -0.56
C LEU A 24 11.11 1.35 -1.42
N HIS A 25 11.62 0.51 -2.32
CA HIS A 25 10.79 -0.40 -3.12
C HIS A 25 11.15 -1.85 -2.78
N LEU A 26 10.15 -2.67 -2.51
CA LEU A 26 10.26 -4.08 -2.16
C LEU A 26 9.50 -4.85 -3.21
N THR A 27 10.20 -5.63 -4.03
CA THR A 27 9.56 -6.31 -5.17
C THR A 27 9.95 -7.77 -5.25
N ARG A 28 8.97 -8.66 -5.34
CA ARG A 28 9.16 -10.11 -5.46
C ARG A 28 10.01 -10.68 -4.33
N CYS A 29 9.64 -10.36 -3.10
CA CYS A 29 10.30 -10.86 -1.89
C CYS A 29 9.35 -11.81 -1.16
N PRO A 30 9.13 -13.04 -1.68
CA PRO A 30 8.05 -13.90 -1.23
C PRO A 30 8.27 -14.46 0.18
N GLN A 31 9.51 -14.49 0.69
CA GLN A 31 9.79 -15.00 2.04
C GLN A 31 9.65 -13.95 3.14
N VAL A 32 9.50 -12.67 2.81
CA VAL A 32 9.38 -11.61 3.80
C VAL A 32 8.06 -11.77 4.54
N MET A 33 8.13 -12.18 5.80
CA MET A 33 6.98 -12.33 6.68
C MET A 33 6.72 -11.06 7.48
N HIS A 34 7.79 -10.37 7.85
CA HIS A 34 7.76 -9.21 8.72
C HIS A 34 8.67 -8.10 8.22
N LEU A 35 8.20 -6.86 8.41
CA LEU A 35 9.04 -5.68 8.27
C LEU A 35 9.71 -5.41 9.60
N SER A 36 11.00 -5.10 9.60
CA SER A 36 11.65 -4.58 10.81
C SER A 36 11.01 -3.25 11.17
N ASN A 37 10.78 -3.02 12.47
CA ASN A 37 10.20 -1.78 13.00
C ASN A 37 10.86 -0.56 12.34
N ALA A 38 10.07 0.17 11.53
CA ALA A 38 10.58 1.27 10.74
C ALA A 38 11.01 2.46 11.62
N GLY A 39 10.55 2.50 12.88
CA GLY A 39 10.80 3.58 13.81
C GLY A 39 10.26 4.92 13.30
N TYR A 40 10.70 6.02 13.94
CA TYR A 40 10.38 7.38 13.50
C TYR A 40 11.28 7.77 12.32
N HIS A 41 11.03 7.20 11.15
CA HIS A 41 11.81 7.53 9.97
C HIS A 41 11.28 8.82 9.34
N THR A 42 12.00 9.92 9.57
CA THR A 42 11.58 11.26 9.16
C THR A 42 11.97 11.64 7.72
N ALA A 43 12.79 10.87 7.03
CA ALA A 43 13.19 11.21 5.65
C ALA A 43 12.45 10.41 4.57
N MET A 44 11.72 9.36 4.91
CA MET A 44 11.08 8.48 3.92
C MET A 44 9.86 9.16 3.34
N LYS A 45 9.82 9.26 2.01
CA LYS A 45 8.75 9.87 1.22
C LYS A 45 7.93 8.83 0.45
N GLU A 46 8.56 7.76 0.00
CA GLU A 46 7.92 6.76 -0.85
C GLU A 46 8.23 5.34 -0.40
N LEU A 47 7.20 4.53 -0.23
CA LEU A 47 7.30 3.10 0.05
C LEU A 47 6.42 2.34 -0.94
N ALA A 48 7.01 1.39 -1.66
CA ALA A 48 6.31 0.49 -2.55
C ALA A 48 6.60 -0.96 -2.16
N ILE A 49 5.56 -1.78 -2.05
CA ILE A 49 5.65 -3.21 -1.75
C ILE A 49 4.87 -3.97 -2.82
N GLU A 50 5.53 -4.90 -3.50
CA GLU A 50 4.98 -5.60 -4.64
C GLU A 50 5.35 -7.09 -4.63
N SER A 51 4.37 -7.99 -4.79
CA SER A 51 4.62 -9.44 -4.85
C SER A 51 5.38 -9.98 -3.62
N CYS A 52 4.96 -9.57 -2.42
CA CYS A 52 5.48 -10.06 -1.15
C CYS A 52 4.43 -10.96 -0.50
N ASP A 53 4.29 -12.18 -1.01
CA ASP A 53 3.10 -12.99 -0.73
C ASP A 53 2.96 -13.44 0.72
N ARG A 54 4.05 -13.69 1.45
CA ARG A 54 3.99 -14.06 2.88
C ARG A 54 3.86 -12.87 3.84
N LEU A 55 3.83 -11.64 3.33
CA LEU A 55 3.76 -10.44 4.16
C LEU A 55 2.33 -10.22 4.63
N SER A 56 2.03 -10.72 5.84
CA SER A 56 0.67 -10.71 6.38
C SER A 56 0.24 -9.41 7.07
N SER A 57 1.20 -8.57 7.48
CA SER A 57 0.95 -7.38 8.27
C SER A 57 1.99 -6.29 8.02
N LEU A 58 1.51 -5.05 7.94
CA LEU A 58 2.33 -3.85 7.78
C LEU A 58 2.41 -2.98 9.05
N LYS A 59 1.92 -3.46 10.19
CA LYS A 59 1.89 -2.71 11.47
C LYS A 59 3.23 -2.10 11.91
N GLU A 60 4.33 -2.75 11.54
CA GLU A 60 5.70 -2.32 11.85
C GLU A 60 6.12 -1.03 11.13
N LEU A 61 5.33 -0.57 10.15
CA LEU A 61 5.55 0.70 9.45
C LEU A 61 5.01 1.93 10.21
N ARG A 62 4.41 1.73 11.39
CA ARG A 62 3.99 2.84 12.27
C ARG A 62 5.15 3.82 12.47
N GLY A 63 4.91 5.12 12.30
CA GLY A 63 5.93 6.15 12.51
C GLY A 63 6.68 6.65 11.27
N LEU A 64 6.31 6.21 10.05
CA LEU A 64 6.76 6.82 8.79
C LEU A 64 6.09 8.20 8.55
N VAL A 65 6.31 9.15 9.46
CA VAL A 65 5.60 10.44 9.54
C VAL A 65 5.74 11.33 8.30
N SER A 66 6.83 11.15 7.56
CA SER A 66 7.13 11.93 6.36
C SER A 66 6.69 11.28 5.05
N LEU A 67 6.07 10.09 5.12
CA LEU A 67 5.67 9.35 3.93
C LEU A 67 4.60 10.13 3.18
N THR A 68 4.82 10.34 1.89
CA THR A 68 3.86 11.02 0.99
C THR A 68 3.17 10.06 0.05
N LYS A 69 3.80 8.90 -0.22
CA LYS A 69 3.32 7.87 -1.14
C LYS A 69 3.49 6.47 -0.55
N LEU A 70 2.40 5.72 -0.44
CA LEU A 70 2.41 4.30 -0.08
C LEU A 70 1.71 3.48 -1.16
N LYS A 71 2.42 2.48 -1.70
CA LYS A 71 1.88 1.54 -2.69
C LYS A 71 2.06 0.11 -2.19
N VAL A 72 1.00 -0.68 -2.21
CA VAL A 72 1.03 -2.10 -1.85
C VAL A 72 0.26 -2.89 -2.92
N THR A 73 0.94 -3.77 -3.64
CA THR A 73 0.34 -4.48 -4.79
C THR A 73 0.68 -5.97 -4.79
N CYS A 74 -0.28 -6.82 -5.15
CA CYS A 74 -0.09 -8.27 -5.29
C CYS A 74 0.53 -8.90 -4.03
N CYS A 75 0.01 -8.57 -2.85
CA CYS A 75 0.48 -9.18 -1.58
C CYS A 75 -0.63 -10.11 -1.08
N SER A 76 -0.51 -11.40 -1.42
CA SER A 76 -1.60 -12.37 -1.28
C SER A 76 -2.00 -12.62 0.18
N ASP A 77 -1.05 -12.70 1.12
CA ASP A 77 -1.36 -12.95 2.53
C ASP A 77 -1.64 -11.68 3.34
N LEU A 78 -1.63 -10.48 2.72
CA LEU A 78 -1.76 -9.23 3.46
C LEU A 78 -3.16 -9.07 4.06
N VAL A 79 -3.24 -9.13 5.39
CA VAL A 79 -4.48 -8.97 6.16
C VAL A 79 -4.57 -7.59 6.80
N LEU A 80 -3.44 -7.00 7.20
CA LEU A 80 -3.41 -5.81 8.05
C LEU A 80 -2.48 -4.72 7.52
N LEU A 81 -3.04 -3.52 7.36
CA LEU A 81 -2.33 -2.28 7.07
C LEU A 81 -1.71 -1.66 8.34
N PRO A 82 -0.76 -0.70 8.22
CA PRO A 82 -0.30 0.04 9.38
C PRO A 82 -1.39 0.95 9.93
N ASP A 83 -1.32 1.25 11.22
CA ASP A 83 -2.12 2.33 11.80
C ASP A 83 -1.67 3.66 11.19
N MET A 84 -2.62 4.41 10.61
CA MET A 84 -2.31 5.57 9.79
C MET A 84 -2.32 6.90 10.56
N ASP A 85 -2.51 6.87 11.89
CA ASP A 85 -2.70 8.05 12.74
C ASP A 85 -1.51 9.04 12.67
N SER A 86 -0.31 8.54 12.38
CA SER A 86 0.92 9.33 12.31
C SER A 86 1.30 9.80 10.90
N TYR A 87 0.52 9.48 9.87
CA TYR A 87 0.87 9.73 8.46
C TYR A 87 0.39 11.09 7.95
N TYR A 88 0.82 12.17 8.63
CA TYR A 88 0.33 13.52 8.38
C TYR A 88 0.65 14.09 6.99
N SER A 89 1.60 13.49 6.26
CA SER A 89 2.03 13.93 4.94
C SER A 89 1.56 13.02 3.80
N LEU A 90 0.84 11.93 4.10
CA LEU A 90 0.49 10.93 3.10
C LEU A 90 -0.57 11.49 2.17
N GLY A 91 -0.20 11.70 0.91
CA GLY A 91 -1.09 12.23 -0.14
C GLY A 91 -1.64 11.15 -1.06
N LEU A 92 -0.94 10.02 -1.18
CA LEU A 92 -1.41 8.87 -1.96
C LEU A 92 -1.22 7.54 -1.24
N LEU A 93 -2.29 6.76 -1.26
CA LEU A 93 -2.35 5.36 -0.88
C LEU A 93 -2.93 4.53 -2.03
N ILE A 94 -2.15 3.57 -2.53
CA ILE A 94 -2.59 2.58 -3.52
C ILE A 94 -2.50 1.20 -2.90
N ILE A 95 -3.59 0.45 -2.95
CA ILE A 95 -3.66 -0.95 -2.53
C ILE A 95 -4.33 -1.75 -3.63
N GLN A 96 -3.62 -2.73 -4.20
CA GLN A 96 -4.15 -3.53 -5.30
C GLN A 96 -3.86 -5.03 -5.13
N HIS A 97 -4.78 -5.89 -5.54
CA HIS A 97 -4.59 -7.35 -5.55
C HIS A 97 -4.10 -7.89 -4.20
N CYS A 98 -4.79 -7.50 -3.12
CA CYS A 98 -4.54 -7.95 -1.73
C CYS A 98 -5.81 -8.65 -1.20
N PRO A 99 -6.08 -9.90 -1.62
CA PRO A 99 -7.39 -10.54 -1.47
C PRO A 99 -7.80 -10.84 -0.02
N LEU A 100 -6.85 -10.88 0.92
CA LEU A 100 -7.14 -11.09 2.34
C LEU A 100 -7.36 -9.79 3.13
N LEU A 101 -7.16 -8.62 2.51
CA LEU A 101 -7.37 -7.34 3.17
C LEU A 101 -8.86 -7.02 3.28
N ARG A 102 -9.41 -7.22 4.49
CA ARG A 102 -10.85 -7.10 4.77
C ARG A 102 -11.32 -5.74 5.25
N SER A 103 -10.42 -4.91 5.74
CA SER A 103 -10.77 -3.63 6.38
C SER A 103 -9.62 -2.65 6.36
N LEU A 104 -9.93 -1.36 6.37
CA LEU A 104 -8.96 -0.28 6.58
C LEU A 104 -8.58 -0.15 8.06
N PRO A 105 -7.47 0.54 8.38
CA PRO A 105 -7.04 0.76 9.76
C PRO A 105 -8.17 1.32 10.63
N LYS A 106 -8.19 0.94 11.91
CA LYS A 106 -9.26 1.33 12.83
C LYS A 106 -9.33 2.85 13.05
N GLY A 107 -8.18 3.51 13.09
CA GLY A 107 -8.06 4.97 13.20
C GLY A 107 -8.46 5.74 11.93
N GLY A 108 -8.78 5.05 10.84
CA GLY A 108 -9.11 5.66 9.56
C GLY A 108 -7.88 5.87 8.67
N LEU A 109 -8.04 6.75 7.69
CA LEU A 109 -6.98 7.18 6.78
C LEU A 109 -6.58 8.62 7.12
N PRO A 110 -5.36 9.05 6.77
CA PRO A 110 -4.89 10.38 7.17
C PRO A 110 -5.61 11.48 6.38
N VAL A 111 -5.96 12.58 7.04
CA VAL A 111 -6.67 13.73 6.43
C VAL A 111 -5.90 14.41 5.29
N SER A 112 -4.58 14.18 5.21
CA SER A 112 -3.73 14.66 4.11
C SER A 112 -3.97 13.91 2.81
N LEU A 113 -4.64 12.75 2.84
CA LEU A 113 -4.79 11.85 1.71
C LEU A 113 -5.63 12.50 0.61
N LYS A 114 -5.03 12.61 -0.58
CA LYS A 114 -5.66 13.20 -1.77
C LYS A 114 -6.16 12.13 -2.74
N VAL A 115 -5.46 11.02 -2.82
CA VAL A 115 -5.81 9.92 -3.74
C VAL A 115 -5.75 8.61 -2.99
N PHE A 116 -6.84 7.86 -3.07
CA PHE A 116 -6.96 6.51 -2.56
C PHE A 116 -7.39 5.57 -3.68
N VAL A 117 -6.62 4.51 -3.90
CA VAL A 117 -6.96 3.47 -4.89
C VAL A 117 -7.03 2.13 -4.18
N LEU A 118 -8.14 1.43 -4.38
CA LEU A 118 -8.40 0.11 -3.83
C LEU A 118 -9.01 -0.78 -4.90
N THR A 119 -8.28 -1.82 -5.34
CA THR A 119 -8.76 -2.79 -6.35
C THR A 119 -8.25 -4.20 -6.07
N GLY A 120 -8.96 -5.25 -6.46
CA GLY A 120 -8.58 -6.65 -6.22
C GLY A 120 -8.34 -7.00 -4.74
N CYS A 121 -9.04 -6.37 -3.81
CA CYS A 121 -8.94 -6.66 -2.37
C CYS A 121 -10.03 -7.67 -1.93
N HIS A 122 -10.21 -7.87 -0.62
CA HIS A 122 -11.25 -8.78 -0.17
C HIS A 122 -12.63 -8.29 -0.60
N GLN A 123 -13.48 -9.19 -1.11
CA GLN A 123 -14.80 -8.86 -1.64
C GLN A 123 -15.64 -8.00 -0.69
N ALA A 124 -15.75 -8.37 0.59
CA ALA A 124 -16.50 -7.58 1.58
C ALA A 124 -15.99 -6.14 1.79
N LEU A 125 -14.71 -5.87 1.52
CA LEU A 125 -14.18 -4.51 1.52
C LEU A 125 -14.57 -3.82 0.22
N GLU A 126 -14.39 -4.46 -0.93
CA GLU A 126 -14.74 -3.87 -2.23
C GLU A 126 -16.23 -3.56 -2.35
N GLU A 127 -17.10 -4.41 -1.85
CA GLU A 127 -18.55 -4.21 -1.83
C GLU A 127 -18.92 -2.90 -1.12
N GLN A 128 -18.24 -2.56 -0.01
CA GLN A 128 -18.46 -1.28 0.68
C GLN A 128 -18.12 -0.09 -0.22
N PHE A 129 -17.05 -0.17 -1.00
CA PHE A 129 -16.63 0.90 -1.91
C PHE A 129 -17.48 0.99 -3.17
N GLN A 130 -17.95 -0.15 -3.69
CA GLN A 130 -18.87 -0.20 -4.83
C GLN A 130 -20.25 0.34 -4.48
N GLN A 131 -20.78 -0.04 -3.31
CA GLN A 131 -22.08 0.39 -2.82
C GLN A 131 -22.04 1.80 -2.22
N LYS A 132 -20.84 2.34 -1.97
CA LYS A 132 -20.61 3.60 -1.26
C LYS A 132 -21.29 3.61 0.11
N GLU A 133 -21.21 2.49 0.80
CA GLU A 133 -21.80 2.27 2.12
C GLU A 133 -20.86 1.41 2.98
N GLY A 134 -20.95 1.54 4.30
CA GLY A 134 -20.20 0.71 5.23
C GLY A 134 -19.11 1.46 5.98
N ALA A 135 -18.58 0.80 7.00
CA ALA A 135 -17.66 1.42 7.96
C ALA A 135 -16.35 1.86 7.30
N ASP A 136 -15.81 1.08 6.37
CA ASP A 136 -14.56 1.40 5.68
C ASP A 136 -14.74 2.47 4.61
N TRP A 137 -15.84 2.42 3.86
CA TRP A 137 -16.20 3.51 2.94
C TRP A 137 -16.31 4.84 3.67
N ASN A 138 -17.01 4.87 4.81
CA ASN A 138 -17.22 6.09 5.60
C ASN A 138 -15.91 6.72 6.08
N LYS A 139 -14.88 5.91 6.37
CA LYS A 139 -13.53 6.42 6.72
C LYS A 139 -12.91 7.24 5.58
N VAL A 140 -13.19 6.87 4.34
CA VAL A 140 -12.63 7.54 3.15
C VAL A 140 -13.52 8.67 2.68
N ALA A 141 -14.85 8.48 2.70
CA ALA A 141 -15.83 9.50 2.34
C ALA A 141 -15.77 10.73 3.26
N ALA A 142 -15.32 10.56 4.51
CA ALA A 142 -15.09 11.66 5.44
C ALA A 142 -13.84 12.52 5.11
N LEU A 143 -12.97 12.07 4.19
CA LEU A 143 -11.74 12.78 3.86
C LEU A 143 -12.01 13.94 2.87
N PRO A 144 -11.61 15.18 3.19
CA PRO A 144 -11.91 16.32 2.36
C PRO A 144 -11.10 16.30 1.05
N GLY A 145 -11.81 16.21 -0.07
CA GLY A 145 -11.21 16.24 -1.41
C GLY A 145 -10.38 15.00 -1.75
N CYS A 146 -10.63 13.87 -1.07
CA CYS A 146 -10.00 12.60 -1.41
C CYS A 146 -10.69 11.99 -2.63
N MET A 147 -9.92 11.68 -3.67
CA MET A 147 -10.38 10.95 -4.84
C MET A 147 -10.23 9.45 -4.62
N THR A 148 -11.33 8.72 -4.69
CA THR A 148 -11.36 7.26 -4.56
C THR A 148 -11.56 6.60 -5.91
N CYS A 149 -10.66 5.71 -6.31
CA CYS A 149 -10.78 4.91 -7.54
C CYS A 149 -10.86 3.42 -7.20
N THR A 150 -11.93 2.75 -7.67
CA THR A 150 -12.22 1.35 -7.35
C THR A 150 -12.47 0.48 -8.58
N ASP A 151 -12.46 1.05 -9.79
CA ASP A 151 -12.74 0.32 -11.03
C ASP A 151 -11.48 -0.19 -11.72
N GLU A 152 -11.52 -1.46 -12.12
CA GLU A 152 -10.91 -1.94 -13.35
C GLU A 152 -11.94 -1.72 -14.48
N SER A 153 -11.97 -0.54 -15.11
CA SER A 153 -12.66 -0.45 -16.39
C SER A 153 -11.90 -1.32 -17.39
N SER A 154 -12.52 -2.44 -17.73
CA SER A 154 -12.17 -3.39 -18.78
C SER A 154 -11.76 -2.68 -20.07
N GLU A 155 -10.47 -2.70 -20.40
CA GLU A 155 -10.01 -2.62 -21.78
C GLU A 155 -9.28 -3.92 -22.12
N HIS A 156 -9.69 -4.51 -23.24
CA HIS A 156 -9.03 -5.62 -23.93
C HIS A 156 -7.49 -5.52 -23.83
N TRP A 157 -6.85 -6.46 -23.13
CA TRP A 157 -5.47 -6.84 -23.44
C TRP A 157 -5.51 -8.26 -23.96
N GLY A 158 -5.70 -8.36 -25.27
CA GLY A 158 -5.51 -9.59 -26.02
C GLY A 158 -4.10 -10.15 -25.82
N ASN A 159 -4.05 -11.47 -25.77
CA ASN A 159 -2.89 -12.35 -25.63
C ASN A 159 -1.58 -11.86 -26.27
N GLY A 160 -0.47 -12.00 -25.53
CA GLY A 160 0.88 -12.02 -26.12
C GLY A 160 2.00 -11.65 -25.15
N ASP A 161 2.58 -12.67 -24.52
CA ASP A 161 3.90 -12.74 -23.89
C ASP A 161 4.26 -11.83 -22.68
N SER A 162 4.30 -12.48 -21.50
CA SER A 162 5.36 -12.42 -20.50
C SER A 162 6.04 -11.06 -20.26
N GLY A 163 5.33 -10.15 -19.60
CA GLY A 163 5.91 -8.92 -19.10
C GLY A 163 4.88 -8.00 -18.47
N MET A 164 4.39 -8.36 -17.27
CA MET A 164 3.53 -7.48 -16.46
C MET A 164 4.22 -6.13 -16.25
N ASN A 165 3.85 -5.13 -17.04
CA ASN A 165 4.31 -3.75 -16.92
C ASN A 165 3.22 -2.98 -16.15
N PHE A 166 3.41 -2.82 -14.84
CA PHE A 166 2.66 -1.89 -13.99
C PHE A 166 2.98 -0.41 -14.30
N LYS A 167 3.00 -0.01 -15.58
CA LYS A 167 3.53 1.29 -16.01
C LYS A 167 2.56 2.46 -16.02
N ASN A 168 1.29 2.29 -15.64
CA ASN A 168 0.33 3.41 -15.64
C ASN A 168 -0.13 3.93 -14.28
N ALA A 169 0.46 3.48 -13.17
CA ALA A 169 0.20 4.09 -11.86
C ALA A 169 1.22 5.18 -11.46
N THR A 170 2.14 5.59 -12.35
CA THR A 170 3.31 6.44 -12.00
C THR A 170 3.24 7.91 -12.41
N ASN A 171 2.14 8.40 -13.01
CA ASN A 171 2.12 9.76 -13.55
C ASN A 171 1.12 10.73 -12.89
N TRP A 172 0.86 10.59 -11.60
CA TRP A 172 0.19 11.64 -10.82
C TRP A 172 1.25 12.43 -10.04
N ARG A 173 1.49 13.66 -10.52
CA ARG A 173 2.15 14.71 -9.74
C ARG A 173 1.15 15.18 -8.69
N ILE A 174 1.45 14.92 -7.42
CA ILE A 174 0.97 15.75 -6.30
C ILE A 174 1.98 16.87 -6.15
#